data_AF-A0A7S3HWH1-F1
#
_entry.id   AF-A0A7S3HWH1-F1
#
_cell.length_a   1.000
_cell.length_b   1.000
_cell.length_c   1.000
_cell.angle_alpha   90.00
_cell.angle_beta   90.00
_cell.angle_gamma   90.00
#
_symmetry.space_group_name_H-M   'P 1'
#
loop_
_entity.id
_entity.type
_entity.pdbx_description
1 polymer ?
#
loop_
_entity_poly.entity_id
_entity_poly.type
_entity_poly.pdbx_seq_one_letter_code
_entity_poly.pdbx_strand_id
1 'polypeptide(L)'
;AVAAKATDPPAFFRDYFTKLAGGNQGSTSDTPRLAATPRSLEDTPRSMLPDAESVDIIGIATRVFQILGDLSTGAVPQEDMKAKLTELSKNFATNIKYDVFIEDVHGKGPFVELMSALAPIWDGLIITKAKIIDVKKRLDTVAIVHTMYTAHIVDGDGNVIEGTDGEMEVAVSVRFRGEKIAQWYQEFDKEILLGKRAKAKAALEARAAAAVEAAVEDAAEEAATNGEAADHEEGEAATEAAAVEA
;
A
#
# COMPACT_ATOMS: atom_id res chain seq x y z
N ALA A 1 -2.49 -28.52 -9.67
CA ALA A 1 -1.67 -27.45 -10.26
C ALA A 1 -1.45 -26.40 -9.17
N VAL A 2 -0.20 -26.21 -8.73
CA VAL A 2 0.13 -25.20 -7.72
C VAL A 2 -0.04 -23.85 -8.39
N ALA A 3 -1.09 -23.10 -8.03
CA ALA A 3 -1.23 -21.71 -8.46
C ALA A 3 0.04 -20.98 -8.02
N ALA A 4 0.79 -20.44 -8.98
CA ALA A 4 1.88 -19.54 -8.68
C ALA A 4 1.29 -18.43 -7.80
N LYS A 5 1.76 -18.33 -6.54
CA LYS A 5 1.39 -17.23 -5.64
C LYS A 5 1.75 -15.95 -6.38
N ALA A 6 0.72 -15.25 -6.90
CA ALA A 6 0.87 -13.89 -7.39
C ALA A 6 1.55 -13.11 -6.27
N THR A 7 2.77 -12.65 -6.53
CA THR A 7 3.52 -11.87 -5.56
C THR A 7 2.78 -10.56 -5.40
N ASP A 8 2.37 -10.23 -4.18
CA ASP A 8 1.58 -9.04 -3.90
C ASP A 8 2.33 -7.79 -4.41
N PRO A 9 1.87 -7.11 -5.47
CA PRO A 9 2.61 -6.03 -6.13
C PRO A 9 3.05 -4.89 -5.17
N PRO A 10 2.21 -4.43 -4.21
CA PRO A 10 2.59 -3.43 -3.21
C PRO A 10 3.76 -3.88 -2.32
N ALA A 11 3.77 -5.14 -1.88
CA ALA A 11 4.83 -5.68 -1.04
C ALA A 11 6.16 -5.76 -1.79
N PHE A 12 6.14 -6.14 -3.08
CA PHE A 12 7.33 -6.08 -3.93
C PHE A 12 7.82 -4.65 -4.10
N PHE A 13 6.93 -3.70 -4.37
CA PHE A 13 7.27 -2.29 -4.55
C PHE A 13 7.96 -1.72 -3.31
N ARG A 14 7.38 -1.98 -2.13
CA ARG A 14 7.98 -1.64 -0.84
C ARG A 14 9.36 -2.29 -0.69
N ASP A 15 9.48 -3.59 -0.86
CA ASP A 15 10.74 -4.31 -0.66
C ASP A 15 11.82 -3.89 -1.65
N TYR A 16 11.46 -3.68 -2.91
CA TYR A 16 12.37 -3.25 -3.97
C TYR A 16 12.90 -1.84 -3.70
N PHE A 17 12.02 -0.89 -3.39
CA PHE A 17 12.43 0.49 -3.11
C PHE A 17 13.09 0.65 -1.74
N THR A 18 12.69 -0.12 -0.72
CA THR A 18 13.37 -0.16 0.58
C THR A 18 14.80 -0.71 0.45
N LYS A 19 15.00 -1.77 -0.36
CA LYS A 19 16.33 -2.32 -0.66
C LYS A 19 17.19 -1.34 -1.46
N LEU A 20 16.60 -0.55 -2.36
CA LEU A 20 17.32 0.47 -3.13
C LEU A 20 17.62 1.74 -2.33
N ALA A 21 16.77 2.12 -1.38
CA ALA A 21 16.91 3.34 -0.57
C ALA A 21 17.93 3.22 0.57
N GLY A 22 18.52 2.04 0.79
CA GLY A 22 19.58 1.86 1.78
C GLY A 22 19.17 2.25 3.19
N GLY A 23 18.10 1.64 3.73
CA GLY A 23 17.90 1.46 5.17
C GLY A 23 18.05 2.67 6.09
N ASN A 24 17.77 3.90 5.65
CA ASN A 24 17.89 5.09 6.49
C ASN A 24 16.53 5.74 6.74
N GLN A 25 15.78 5.21 7.71
CA GLN A 25 14.65 5.92 8.33
C GLN A 25 15.17 7.02 9.26
N GLY A 26 15.68 8.10 8.67
CA GLY A 26 16.06 9.32 9.39
C GLY A 26 14.92 10.32 9.38
N SER A 27 14.00 10.20 10.34
CA SER A 27 13.02 11.24 10.66
C SER A 27 13.74 12.52 11.10
N THR A 28 13.48 13.63 10.42
CA THR A 28 13.69 14.98 10.97
C THR A 28 12.57 15.90 10.47
N SER A 29 11.45 15.90 11.20
CA SER A 29 10.42 16.93 11.07
C SER A 29 10.71 18.05 12.07
N ASP A 30 11.13 19.20 11.57
CA ASP A 30 10.85 20.49 12.20
C ASP A 30 10.84 21.57 11.12
N THR A 31 9.65 21.87 10.60
CA THR A 31 9.43 23.04 9.76
C THR A 31 8.05 23.62 10.09
N PRO A 32 7.91 24.95 10.25
CA PRO A 32 6.68 25.53 10.79
C PRO A 32 5.51 25.39 9.80
N ARG A 33 4.35 25.00 10.34
CA ARG A 33 3.04 25.04 9.67
C ARG A 33 2.79 26.42 9.04
N LEU A 34 2.74 26.47 7.71
CA LEU A 34 2.11 27.56 6.96
C LEU A 34 0.72 27.11 6.52
N ALA A 35 -0.29 27.86 6.93
CA ALA A 35 -1.68 27.66 6.52
C ALA A 35 -1.79 27.63 4.98
N ALA A 36 -2.27 26.52 4.43
CA ALA A 36 -2.38 26.31 2.98
C ALA A 36 -3.72 26.83 2.46
N THR A 37 -3.70 28.02 1.87
CA THR A 37 -4.63 28.41 0.81
C THR A 37 -4.29 27.59 -0.44
N PRO A 38 -5.27 27.11 -1.24
CA PRO A 38 -4.97 26.42 -2.50
C PRO A 38 -4.17 27.36 -3.41
N ARG A 39 -2.88 27.04 -3.62
CA ARG A 39 -1.99 27.84 -4.47
C ARG A 39 -2.32 27.53 -5.93
N SER A 40 -2.90 28.52 -6.63
CA SER A 40 -3.02 28.50 -8.08
C SER A 40 -1.63 28.34 -8.72
N LEU A 41 -1.53 27.40 -9.67
CA LEU A 41 -0.32 27.05 -10.42
C LEU A 41 0.03 28.07 -11.53
N GLU A 42 -0.59 29.26 -11.51
CA GLU A 42 -0.65 30.18 -12.66
C GLU A 42 0.51 31.17 -12.78
N ASP A 43 1.29 31.44 -11.73
CA ASP A 43 2.34 32.47 -11.76
C ASP A 43 3.76 31.91 -11.99
N THR A 44 4.04 31.44 -13.21
CA THR A 44 5.44 31.29 -13.67
C THR A 44 5.63 32.08 -14.97
N PRO A 45 6.61 33.02 -15.04
CA PRO A 45 6.82 33.81 -16.24
C PRO A 45 7.21 32.93 -17.43
N ARG A 46 6.56 33.18 -18.58
CA ARG A 46 6.91 32.64 -19.91
C ARG A 46 8.34 33.10 -20.27
N SER A 47 9.35 32.37 -19.81
CA SER A 47 10.73 32.58 -20.27
C SER A 47 10.93 31.90 -21.62
N MET A 48 11.45 32.67 -22.56
CA MET A 48 11.88 32.32 -23.91
C MET A 48 12.67 31.01 -23.95
N LEU A 49 12.02 29.93 -24.38
CA LEU A 49 12.67 28.69 -24.81
C LEU A 49 12.55 28.60 -26.34
N PRO A 50 13.59 28.13 -27.04
CA PRO A 50 13.60 28.03 -28.49
C PRO A 50 12.44 27.14 -28.98
N ASP A 51 12.02 27.35 -30.23
CA ASP A 51 10.97 26.59 -30.93
C ASP A 51 11.27 25.08 -30.88
N ALA A 52 10.86 24.44 -29.79
CA ALA A 52 10.91 23.01 -29.62
C ALA A 52 9.80 22.42 -30.48
N GLU A 53 10.12 21.43 -31.32
CA GLU A 53 9.12 20.45 -31.74
C GLU A 53 8.25 20.13 -30.52
N SER A 54 6.94 20.34 -30.65
CA SER A 54 6.04 20.27 -29.51
C SER A 54 6.15 18.88 -28.89
N VAL A 55 6.81 18.79 -27.73
CA VAL A 55 6.98 17.53 -27.01
C VAL A 55 5.60 16.91 -26.80
N ASP A 56 5.44 15.64 -27.18
CA ASP A 56 4.19 14.90 -26.97
C ASP A 56 4.05 14.49 -25.50
N ILE A 57 3.78 15.47 -24.64
CA ILE A 57 3.61 15.24 -23.20
C ILE A 57 2.41 14.34 -22.88
N ILE A 58 1.42 14.26 -23.77
CA ILE A 58 0.24 13.40 -23.59
C ILE A 58 0.60 11.96 -23.89
N GLY A 59 1.31 11.69 -24.98
CA GLY A 59 1.84 10.36 -25.27
C GLY A 59 2.79 9.87 -24.18
N ILE A 60 3.70 10.73 -23.70
CA ILE A 60 4.61 10.39 -22.60
C ILE A 60 3.83 10.09 -21.31
N ALA A 61 2.89 10.96 -20.91
CA ALA A 61 2.07 10.73 -19.72
C ALA A 61 1.28 9.43 -19.85
N THR A 62 0.58 9.21 -20.96
CA THR A 62 -0.22 7.99 -21.18
C THR A 62 0.65 6.73 -21.04
N ARG A 63 1.82 6.71 -21.67
CA ARG A 63 2.74 5.57 -21.57
C ARG A 63 3.24 5.35 -20.14
N VAL A 64 3.64 6.41 -19.43
CA VAL A 64 4.12 6.34 -18.05
C VAL A 64 3.05 5.73 -17.13
N PHE A 65 1.81 6.20 -17.24
CA PHE A 65 0.72 5.72 -16.41
C PHE A 65 0.22 4.32 -16.81
N GLN A 66 0.37 3.92 -18.07
CA GLN A 66 0.14 2.54 -18.48
C GLN A 66 1.16 1.60 -17.82
N ILE A 67 2.46 1.95 -17.85
CA ILE A 67 3.50 1.14 -17.19
C ILE A 67 3.26 1.06 -15.68
N LEU A 68 2.89 2.18 -15.04
CA LEU A 68 2.53 2.19 -13.61
C LEU A 68 1.31 1.30 -13.34
N GLY A 69 0.28 1.37 -14.18
CA GLY A 69 -0.89 0.50 -14.11
C GLY A 69 -0.51 -0.98 -14.18
N ASP A 70 0.26 -1.37 -15.20
CA ASP A 70 0.69 -2.76 -15.42
C ASP A 70 1.54 -3.29 -14.24
N LEU A 71 2.43 -2.46 -13.70
CA LEU A 71 3.22 -2.82 -12.53
C LEU A 71 2.35 -2.95 -11.27
N SER A 72 1.37 -2.05 -11.09
CA SER A 72 0.51 -2.03 -9.91
C SER A 72 -0.45 -3.22 -9.83
N THR A 73 -0.89 -3.75 -10.98
CA THR A 73 -1.81 -4.89 -11.06
C THR A 73 -1.11 -6.24 -10.99
N GLY A 74 0.24 -6.27 -10.99
CA GLY A 74 1.01 -7.50 -11.12
C GLY A 74 0.94 -8.11 -12.52
N ALA A 75 0.53 -7.35 -13.55
CA ALA A 75 0.51 -7.81 -14.94
C ALA A 75 1.92 -7.99 -15.53
N VAL A 76 2.93 -7.38 -14.90
CA VAL A 76 4.35 -7.54 -15.26
C VAL A 76 4.92 -8.75 -14.52
N PRO A 77 5.46 -9.77 -15.23
CA PRO A 77 6.17 -10.89 -14.62
C PRO A 77 7.34 -10.41 -13.74
N GLN A 78 7.64 -11.15 -12.66
CA GLN A 78 8.63 -10.72 -11.67
C GLN A 78 10.03 -10.51 -12.28
N GLU A 79 10.42 -11.36 -13.24
CA GLU A 79 11.67 -11.27 -13.98
C GLU A 79 11.80 -9.97 -14.80
N ASP A 80 10.67 -9.39 -15.22
CA ASP A 80 10.61 -8.20 -16.07
C ASP A 80 10.45 -6.90 -15.27
N MET A 81 10.10 -6.99 -13.98
CA MET A 81 9.82 -5.81 -13.13
C MET A 81 11.01 -4.83 -13.09
N LYS A 82 12.23 -5.33 -12.95
CA LYS A 82 13.44 -4.48 -12.94
C LYS A 82 13.60 -3.72 -14.26
N ALA A 83 13.35 -4.38 -15.38
CA ALA A 83 13.43 -3.76 -16.70
C ALA A 83 12.35 -2.70 -16.87
N LYS A 84 11.12 -2.97 -16.45
CA LYS A 84 10.00 -2.03 -16.49
C LYS A 84 10.19 -0.82 -15.57
N LEU A 85 10.72 -1.00 -14.37
CA LEU A 85 11.07 0.10 -13.48
C LEU A 85 12.20 0.96 -14.05
N THR A 86 13.17 0.34 -14.74
CA THR A 86 14.23 1.07 -15.45
C THR A 86 13.70 1.81 -16.67
N GLU A 87 12.75 1.23 -17.41
CA GLU A 87 12.04 1.88 -18.52
C GLU A 87 11.25 3.10 -18.01
N LEU A 88 10.53 2.92 -16.91
CA LEU A 88 9.72 3.94 -16.27
C LEU A 88 10.58 5.11 -15.79
N SER A 89 11.67 4.84 -15.07
CA SER A 89 12.55 5.87 -14.48
C SER A 89 13.17 6.79 -15.53
N LYS A 90 13.38 6.31 -16.76
CA LYS A 90 13.88 7.14 -17.88
C LYS A 90 12.94 8.28 -18.23
N ASN A 91 11.65 8.23 -17.87
CA ASN A 91 10.70 9.30 -18.18
C ASN A 91 10.72 10.43 -17.13
N PHE A 92 11.52 10.29 -16.08
CA PHE A 92 11.58 11.27 -15.00
C PHE A 92 12.89 12.06 -15.05
N ALA A 93 12.83 13.31 -14.58
CA ALA A 93 14.02 14.10 -14.35
C ALA A 93 14.81 13.53 -13.17
N THR A 94 16.12 13.81 -13.11
CA THR A 94 16.97 13.38 -11.99
C THR A 94 16.51 13.94 -10.65
N ASN A 95 15.79 15.06 -10.65
CA ASN A 95 15.32 15.73 -9.46
C ASN A 95 13.88 16.22 -9.65
N ILE A 96 12.93 15.41 -9.17
CA ILE A 96 11.49 15.57 -9.31
C ILE A 96 10.99 16.23 -8.05
N LYS A 97 10.23 17.33 -8.17
CA LYS A 97 9.46 17.84 -7.02
C LYS A 97 8.17 17.03 -6.90
N TYR A 98 7.87 16.52 -5.72
CA TYR A 98 6.63 15.78 -5.50
C TYR A 98 5.86 16.30 -4.31
N ASP A 99 4.54 16.18 -4.40
CA ASP A 99 3.58 16.63 -3.40
C ASP A 99 2.33 15.73 -3.47
N VAL A 100 1.98 15.12 -2.34
CA VAL A 100 0.88 14.14 -2.23
C VAL A 100 0.03 14.53 -1.02
N PHE A 101 -1.22 14.90 -1.31
CA PHE A 101 -2.08 15.64 -0.38
C PHE A 101 -2.44 14.88 0.92
N ILE A 102 -2.41 13.54 0.90
CA ILE A 102 -3.02 12.72 1.96
C ILE A 102 -2.18 12.56 3.22
N GLU A 103 -0.87 12.80 3.14
CA GLU A 103 0.06 12.64 4.27
C GLU A 103 1.02 13.83 4.46
N ASP A 104 0.75 14.98 3.83
CA ASP A 104 1.73 16.08 3.77
C ASP A 104 3.09 15.59 3.22
N VAL A 105 3.03 14.62 2.30
CA VAL A 105 4.21 14.01 1.70
C VAL A 105 4.65 14.91 0.57
N HIS A 106 5.64 15.74 0.89
CA HIS A 106 6.27 16.63 -0.06
C HIS A 106 7.78 16.43 -0.04
N GLY A 107 8.41 16.60 -1.19
CA GLY A 107 9.84 16.41 -1.29
C GLY A 107 10.38 16.66 -2.67
N LYS A 108 11.67 16.34 -2.80
CA LYS A 108 12.38 16.55 -4.04
C LYS A 108 13.51 15.53 -4.16
N GLY A 109 13.50 14.72 -5.21
CA GLY A 109 14.50 13.67 -5.36
C GLY A 109 14.40 12.91 -6.69
N PRO A 110 15.28 11.93 -6.91
CA PRO A 110 15.17 11.03 -8.07
C PRO A 110 13.89 10.18 -8.00
N PHE A 111 13.60 9.52 -9.13
CA PHE A 111 12.45 8.62 -9.27
C PHE A 111 12.30 7.61 -8.11
N VAL A 112 13.42 7.04 -7.63
CA VAL A 112 13.42 6.10 -6.51
C VAL A 112 12.84 6.73 -5.23
N GLU A 113 13.21 7.96 -4.92
CA GLU A 113 12.70 8.66 -3.72
C GLU A 113 11.21 9.00 -3.84
N LEU A 114 10.76 9.44 -5.03
CA LEU A 114 9.33 9.62 -5.31
C LEU A 114 8.55 8.33 -5.05
N MET A 115 9.01 7.20 -5.59
CA MET A 115 8.31 5.93 -5.43
C MET A 115 8.35 5.43 -3.97
N SER A 116 9.47 5.61 -3.27
CA SER A 116 9.56 5.32 -1.83
C SER A 116 8.59 6.17 -1.01
N ALA A 117 8.40 7.44 -1.36
CA ALA A 117 7.46 8.34 -0.71
C ALA A 117 5.99 7.95 -0.97
N LEU A 118 5.69 7.39 -2.15
CA LEU A 118 4.35 6.92 -2.50
C LEU A 118 4.02 5.53 -1.91
N ALA A 119 5.02 4.67 -1.69
CA ALA A 119 4.78 3.28 -1.29
C ALA A 119 3.92 3.12 -0.02
N PRO A 120 4.11 3.87 1.08
CA PRO A 120 3.27 3.75 2.29
C PRO A 120 1.79 4.07 2.07
N ILE A 121 1.48 4.91 1.08
CA ILE A 121 0.10 5.27 0.74
C ILE A 121 -0.65 4.06 0.15
N TRP A 122 0.07 3.26 -0.62
CA TRP A 122 -0.47 2.10 -1.33
C TRP A 122 -0.26 0.78 -0.58
N ASP A 123 0.43 0.81 0.56
CA ASP A 123 0.73 -0.40 1.34
C ASP A 123 -0.56 -1.09 1.80
N GLY A 124 -0.58 -2.42 1.65
CA GLY A 124 -1.71 -3.29 1.96
C GLY A 124 -2.86 -3.30 0.94
N LEU A 125 -2.83 -2.48 -0.11
CA LEU A 125 -3.86 -2.47 -1.16
C LEU A 125 -3.48 -3.37 -2.34
N ILE A 126 -4.23 -4.44 -2.56
CA ILE A 126 -4.13 -5.23 -3.79
C ILE A 126 -4.90 -4.52 -4.89
N ILE A 127 -4.19 -4.00 -5.88
CA ILE A 127 -4.78 -3.37 -7.07
C ILE A 127 -5.05 -4.48 -8.10
N THR A 128 -6.31 -4.76 -8.41
CA THR A 128 -6.69 -5.79 -9.40
C THR A 128 -6.89 -5.21 -10.79
N LYS A 129 -7.15 -3.91 -10.88
CA LYS A 129 -7.34 -3.21 -12.15
C LYS A 129 -6.86 -1.77 -12.03
N ALA A 130 -6.18 -1.31 -13.07
CA ALA A 130 -5.83 0.09 -13.27
C ALA A 130 -6.30 0.51 -14.66
N LYS A 131 -7.08 1.58 -14.76
CA LYS A 131 -7.60 2.10 -16.02
C LYS A 131 -7.40 3.60 -16.09
N ILE A 132 -6.66 4.05 -17.11
CA ILE A 132 -6.61 5.48 -17.46
C ILE A 132 -8.00 5.88 -17.97
N ILE A 133 -8.64 6.83 -17.28
CA ILE A 133 -9.94 7.37 -17.64
C ILE A 133 -9.75 8.43 -18.73
N ASP A 134 -8.85 9.38 -18.47
CA ASP A 134 -8.47 10.40 -19.43
C ASP A 134 -7.04 10.93 -19.16
N VAL A 135 -6.51 11.62 -20.16
CA VAL A 135 -5.27 12.40 -20.07
C VAL A 135 -5.52 13.74 -20.72
N LYS A 136 -5.39 14.83 -19.95
CA LYS A 136 -5.70 16.19 -20.40
C LYS A 136 -4.47 17.08 -20.35
N LYS A 137 -4.17 17.75 -21.45
CA LYS A 137 -3.21 18.85 -21.48
C LYS A 137 -3.83 20.08 -20.82
N ARG A 138 -3.19 20.63 -19.78
CA ARG A 138 -3.61 21.90 -19.15
C ARG A 138 -2.78 23.07 -19.63
N LEU A 139 -1.47 22.86 -19.75
CA LEU A 139 -0.49 23.84 -20.25
C LEU A 139 0.48 23.11 -21.19
N ASP A 140 1.33 23.85 -21.89
CA ASP A 140 2.36 23.28 -22.78
C ASP A 140 3.32 22.31 -22.09
N THR A 141 3.43 22.41 -20.77
CA THR A 141 4.29 21.57 -19.95
C THR A 141 3.54 20.79 -18.88
N VAL A 142 2.20 20.78 -18.87
CA VAL A 142 1.42 20.14 -17.81
C VAL A 142 0.35 19.21 -18.37
N ALA A 143 0.38 17.96 -17.92
CA ALA A 143 -0.68 16.98 -18.16
C ALA A 143 -1.32 16.58 -16.84
N ILE A 144 -2.64 16.37 -16.85
CA ILE A 144 -3.39 15.74 -15.77
C ILE A 144 -3.85 14.38 -16.27
N VAL A 145 -3.61 13.35 -15.47
CA VAL A 145 -4.02 11.97 -15.75
C VAL A 145 -5.03 11.57 -14.69
N HIS A 146 -6.22 11.13 -15.09
CA HIS A 146 -7.18 10.50 -14.19
C HIS A 146 -7.12 8.99 -14.38
N THR A 147 -6.93 8.26 -13.29
CA THR A 147 -6.86 6.80 -13.30
C THR A 147 -7.89 6.24 -12.31
N MET A 148 -8.64 5.24 -12.73
CA MET A 148 -9.48 4.44 -11.86
C MET A 148 -8.71 3.18 -11.44
N TYR A 149 -8.56 2.99 -10.14
CA TYR A 149 -8.03 1.76 -9.58
C TYR A 149 -9.15 0.95 -8.95
N THR A 150 -9.24 -0.34 -9.26
CA THR A 150 -10.04 -1.29 -8.47
C THR A 150 -9.10 -1.98 -7.51
N ALA A 151 -9.38 -1.89 -6.21
CA ALA A 151 -8.48 -2.40 -5.18
C ALA A 151 -9.23 -2.91 -3.94
N HIS A 152 -8.60 -3.86 -3.25
CA HIS A 152 -9.09 -4.46 -2.01
C HIS A 152 -7.94 -4.71 -1.03
N ILE A 153 -8.26 -5.07 0.22
CA ILE A 153 -7.29 -5.49 1.23
C ILE A 153 -7.55 -6.95 1.56
N VAL A 154 -6.48 -7.73 1.76
CA VAL A 154 -6.57 -9.14 2.16
C VAL A 154 -6.17 -9.35 3.61
N ASP A 155 -6.63 -10.44 4.20
CA ASP A 155 -6.16 -10.93 5.49
C ASP A 155 -4.84 -11.71 5.38
N GLY A 156 -4.35 -12.24 6.50
CA GLY A 156 -3.11 -13.03 6.56
C GLY A 156 -3.14 -14.34 5.75
N ASP A 157 -4.33 -14.84 5.43
CA ASP A 157 -4.54 -16.04 4.61
C ASP A 157 -4.71 -15.70 3.12
N GLY A 158 -4.74 -14.41 2.79
CA GLY A 158 -4.94 -13.90 1.42
C GLY A 158 -6.40 -13.78 1.00
N ASN A 159 -7.37 -13.93 1.92
CA ASN A 159 -8.78 -13.71 1.58
C ASN A 159 -9.11 -12.22 1.63
N VAL A 160 -9.96 -11.77 0.70
CA VAL A 160 -10.43 -10.39 0.66
C VAL A 160 -11.21 -10.06 1.93
N ILE A 161 -10.83 -8.96 2.60
CA ILE A 161 -11.59 -8.45 3.74
C ILE A 161 -12.85 -7.76 3.23
N GLU A 162 -14.00 -8.17 3.75
CA GLU A 162 -15.30 -7.66 3.36
C GLU A 162 -15.38 -6.13 3.45
N GLY A 163 -15.97 -5.50 2.45
CA GLY A 163 -16.16 -4.05 2.38
C GLY A 163 -14.90 -3.24 2.08
N THR A 164 -13.75 -3.88 1.86
CA THR A 164 -12.51 -3.22 1.41
C THR A 164 -12.35 -3.22 -0.11
N ASP A 165 -13.08 -4.07 -0.83
CA ASP A 165 -13.21 -4.05 -2.29
C ASP A 165 -13.83 -2.73 -2.81
N GLY A 166 -13.50 -2.36 -4.04
CA GLY A 166 -14.11 -1.24 -4.74
C GLY A 166 -13.14 -0.36 -5.50
N GLU A 167 -13.69 0.67 -6.15
CA GLU A 167 -12.95 1.58 -7.00
C GLU A 167 -12.45 2.83 -6.25
N MET A 168 -11.34 3.40 -6.72
CA MET A 168 -10.78 4.65 -6.23
C MET A 168 -10.20 5.42 -7.42
N GLU A 169 -10.65 6.66 -7.57
CA GLU A 169 -10.13 7.56 -8.59
C GLU A 169 -8.89 8.31 -8.05
N VAL A 170 -7.87 8.41 -8.90
CA VAL A 170 -6.64 9.14 -8.63
C VAL A 170 -6.41 10.12 -9.75
N ALA A 171 -6.23 11.38 -9.40
CA ALA A 171 -5.79 12.44 -10.29
C ALA A 171 -4.30 12.69 -10.06
N VAL A 172 -3.51 12.66 -11.14
CA VAL A 172 -2.10 13.04 -11.08
C VAL A 172 -1.80 14.14 -12.07
N SER A 173 -1.36 15.28 -11.55
CA SER A 173 -0.84 16.39 -12.34
C SER A 173 0.69 16.27 -12.44
N VAL A 174 1.19 16.14 -13.66
CA VAL A 174 2.62 16.07 -13.95
C VAL A 174 3.08 17.29 -14.74
N ARG A 175 4.20 17.90 -14.31
CA ARG A 175 4.87 18.97 -15.06
C ARG A 175 6.12 18.45 -15.73
N PHE A 176 6.27 18.76 -17.01
CA PHE A 176 7.38 18.36 -17.87
C PHE A 176 8.47 19.43 -17.96
N ARG A 177 9.71 18.97 -18.11
CA ARG A 177 10.86 19.75 -18.55
C ARG A 177 11.48 19.01 -19.74
N GLY A 178 11.17 19.47 -20.95
CA GLY A 178 11.39 18.67 -22.16
C GLY A 178 10.57 17.37 -22.09
N GLU A 179 11.19 16.24 -22.39
CA GLU A 179 10.55 14.91 -22.38
C GLU A 179 10.51 14.25 -20.98
N LYS A 180 10.89 14.97 -19.92
CA LYS A 180 11.01 14.41 -18.56
C LYS A 180 9.97 15.00 -17.61
N ILE A 181 9.35 14.14 -16.81
CA ILE A 181 8.51 14.55 -15.67
C ILE A 181 9.42 15.14 -14.59
N ALA A 182 9.22 16.41 -14.28
CA ALA A 182 9.99 17.17 -13.30
C ALA A 182 9.18 17.56 -12.06
N GLN A 183 7.85 17.50 -12.14
CA GLN A 183 6.98 17.63 -10.96
C GLN A 183 5.86 16.60 -10.99
N TRP A 184 5.51 16.08 -9.83
CA TRP A 184 4.45 15.10 -9.61
C TRP A 184 3.53 15.61 -8.50
N TYR A 185 2.25 15.76 -8.79
CA TYR A 185 1.24 16.11 -7.80
C TYR A 185 0.10 15.11 -7.88
N GLN A 186 -0.24 14.49 -6.75
CA GLN A 186 -1.24 13.43 -6.71
C GLN A 186 -2.34 13.73 -5.69
N GLU A 187 -3.58 13.55 -6.14
CA GLU A 187 -4.80 13.67 -5.36
C GLU A 187 -5.67 12.43 -5.56
N PHE A 188 -6.35 12.03 -4.49
CA PHE A 188 -7.36 10.98 -4.49
C PHE A 188 -8.24 11.15 -3.26
N ASP A 189 -9.36 10.44 -3.21
CA ASP A 189 -10.27 10.52 -2.08
C ASP A 189 -9.68 9.81 -0.84
N LYS A 190 -9.27 10.62 0.15
CA LYS A 190 -8.70 10.14 1.41
C LYS A 190 -9.67 9.29 2.21
N GLU A 191 -10.95 9.65 2.18
CA GLU A 191 -11.97 9.00 2.99
C GLU A 191 -12.21 7.59 2.49
N ILE A 192 -12.14 7.36 1.17
CA ILE A 192 -12.21 6.02 0.59
C ILE A 192 -11.03 5.15 1.06
N LEU A 193 -9.79 5.66 0.96
CA LEU A 193 -8.60 4.91 1.38
C LEU A 193 -8.64 4.60 2.88
N LEU A 194 -8.91 5.61 3.71
CA LEU A 194 -8.97 5.44 5.16
C LEU A 194 -10.14 4.56 5.59
N GLY A 195 -11.28 4.63 4.89
CA GLY A 195 -12.42 3.77 5.14
C GLY A 195 -12.10 2.30 4.89
N LYS A 196 -11.40 1.98 3.79
CA LYS A 196 -10.91 0.61 3.51
C LYS A 196 -9.96 0.14 4.62
N ARG A 197 -9.00 0.97 5.03
CA ARG A 197 -8.05 0.65 6.11
C ARG A 197 -8.73 0.45 7.47
N ALA A 198 -9.73 1.27 7.79
CA ALA A 198 -10.50 1.15 9.03
C ALA A 198 -11.31 -0.16 9.08
N LYS A 199 -11.95 -0.54 7.96
CA LYS A 199 -12.64 -1.84 7.85
C LYS A 199 -11.68 -3.01 7.98
N ALA A 200 -10.52 -2.94 7.33
CA ALA A 200 -9.48 -3.96 7.46
C ALA A 200 -9.04 -4.13 8.92
N LYS A 201 -8.77 -3.03 9.60
CA LYS A 201 -8.42 -3.04 11.03
C LYS A 201 -9.52 -3.66 11.88
N ALA A 202 -10.77 -3.24 11.71
CA ALA A 202 -11.90 -3.76 12.47
C ALA A 202 -12.12 -5.27 12.25
N ALA A 203 -11.96 -5.75 11.02
CA ALA A 203 -12.06 -7.18 10.71
C ALA A 203 -10.95 -8.00 11.39
N LEU A 204 -9.72 -7.48 11.42
CA LEU A 204 -8.61 -8.13 12.10
C LEU A 204 -8.81 -8.18 13.62
N GLU A 205 -9.28 -7.08 14.22
CA GLU A 205 -9.60 -7.01 15.65
C GLU A 205 -10.73 -7.98 16.03
N ALA A 206 -11.79 -8.07 15.22
CA ALA A 206 -12.89 -9.00 15.46
C ALA A 206 -12.44 -10.47 15.40
N ARG A 207 -11.57 -10.82 14.45
CA ARG A 207 -11.02 -12.19 14.36
C ARG A 207 -10.08 -12.52 15.52
N ALA A 208 -9.25 -11.57 15.94
CA ALA A 208 -8.39 -11.75 17.10
C ALA A 208 -9.21 -12.00 18.37
N ALA A 209 -10.31 -11.25 18.56
CA ALA A 209 -11.23 -11.48 19.67
C ALA A 209 -11.88 -12.88 19.61
N ALA A 210 -12.39 -13.29 18.44
CA ALA A 210 -13.00 -14.62 18.27
C ALA A 210 -12.01 -15.77 18.50
N ALA A 211 -10.73 -15.61 18.10
CA ALA A 211 -9.70 -16.61 18.35
C ALA A 211 -9.36 -16.74 19.85
N VAL A 212 -9.41 -15.64 20.60
CA VAL A 212 -9.25 -15.66 22.06
C VAL A 212 -10.45 -16.35 22.72
N GLU A 213 -11.67 -16.07 22.30
CA GLU A 213 -12.87 -16.73 22.83
C GLU A 213 -12.84 -18.24 22.58
N ALA A 214 -12.49 -18.68 21.36
CA ALA A 214 -12.36 -20.09 21.03
C ALA A 214 -11.26 -20.79 21.87
N ALA A 215 -10.10 -20.15 22.05
CA ALA A 215 -9.03 -20.72 22.87
C ALA A 215 -9.41 -20.84 24.35
N VAL A 216 -10.24 -19.94 24.87
CA VAL A 216 -10.78 -20.02 26.24
C VAL A 216 -11.80 -21.16 26.36
N GLU A 217 -12.63 -21.38 25.34
CA GLU A 217 -13.59 -22.49 25.30
C GLU A 217 -12.86 -23.84 25.24
N ASP A 218 -11.88 -23.99 24.34
CA ASP A 218 -11.06 -25.20 24.22
C ASP A 218 -10.34 -25.52 25.54
N ALA A 219 -9.76 -24.51 26.21
CA ALA A 219 -9.09 -24.68 27.50
C ALA A 219 -10.06 -25.06 28.63
N ALA A 220 -11.30 -24.59 28.58
CA ALA A 220 -12.34 -24.98 29.53
C ALA A 220 -12.80 -26.43 29.33
N GLU A 221 -12.93 -26.88 28.08
CA GLU A 221 -13.26 -28.27 27.75
C GLU A 221 -12.13 -29.25 28.13
N GLU A 222 -10.87 -28.87 27.90
CA GLU A 222 -9.70 -29.64 28.35
C GLU A 222 -9.62 -29.73 29.89
N ALA A 223 -9.96 -28.66 30.60
CA ALA A 223 -10.00 -28.67 32.07
C ALA A 223 -11.15 -29.55 32.63
N ALA A 224 -12.31 -29.56 31.97
CA ALA A 224 -13.44 -30.40 32.36
C ALA A 224 -13.15 -31.91 32.18
N THR A 225 -12.49 -32.28 31.08
CA THR A 225 -12.16 -33.68 30.78
C THR A 225 -11.02 -34.24 31.65
N ASN A 226 -10.06 -33.41 32.09
CA ASN A 226 -9.02 -33.81 33.03
C ASN A 226 -9.48 -33.86 34.50
N GLY A 227 -10.56 -33.16 34.87
CA GLY A 227 -11.13 -33.21 36.22
C GLY A 227 -11.85 -34.52 36.55
N GLU A 228 -12.44 -35.17 35.53
CA GLU A 228 -13.23 -36.41 35.71
C GLU A 228 -12.36 -37.67 35.86
N ALA A 229 -11.06 -37.59 35.53
CA ALA A 229 -10.09 -38.67 35.74
C ALA A 229 -9.50 -38.72 37.16
N ALA A 230 -9.67 -37.66 37.96
CA ALA A 230 -9.07 -37.54 39.30
C ALA A 230 -9.99 -38.02 40.44
N ASP A 231 -11.28 -38.23 40.19
CA ASP A 231 -12.28 -38.59 41.22
C ASP A 231 -12.53 -40.12 41.34
N HIS A 232 -11.71 -40.94 40.67
CA HIS A 232 -11.87 -42.40 40.65
C HIS A 232 -10.72 -43.18 41.35
N GLU A 233 -9.91 -42.53 42.18
CA GLU A 233 -8.79 -43.17 42.92
C GLU A 233 -8.74 -42.84 44.43
N GLU A 234 -9.87 -42.65 45.11
CA GLU A 234 -9.91 -42.69 46.59
C GLU A 234 -11.05 -43.57 47.08
N GLY A 235 -10.83 -44.89 47.14
CA GLY A 235 -11.90 -45.79 47.56
C GLY A 235 -11.52 -47.23 47.91
N GLU A 236 -10.26 -47.59 48.19
CA GLU A 236 -9.98 -48.95 48.70
C GLU A 236 -8.64 -49.09 49.44
N ALA A 237 -8.53 -48.52 50.65
CA ALA A 237 -7.42 -48.87 51.56
C ALA A 237 -7.74 -48.55 53.04
N ALA A 238 -8.75 -49.19 53.63
CA ALA A 238 -8.93 -49.15 55.08
C ALA A 238 -9.68 -50.37 55.63
N THR A 239 -9.13 -51.57 55.47
CA THR A 239 -9.44 -52.68 56.38
C THR A 239 -8.17 -53.44 56.72
N GLU A 240 -8.06 -53.80 58.00
CA GLU A 240 -7.14 -54.77 58.60
C GLU A 240 -5.90 -54.21 59.32
N ALA A 241 -6.13 -53.71 60.55
CA ALA A 241 -5.13 -53.72 61.62
C ALA A 241 -5.80 -53.79 63.00
N ALA A 242 -6.24 -54.99 63.41
CA ALA A 242 -6.50 -55.30 64.82
C ALA A 242 -6.66 -56.81 65.05
N ALA A 243 -5.57 -57.52 65.34
CA ALA A 243 -5.58 -58.76 66.14
C ALA A 243 -4.17 -59.27 66.46
N VAL A 244 -3.45 -58.63 67.40
CA VAL A 244 -2.46 -59.31 68.27
C VAL A 244 -2.46 -58.61 69.62
N GLU A 245 -3.14 -59.18 70.60
CA GLU A 245 -2.71 -59.34 72.00
C GLU A 245 -3.89 -59.80 72.88
N ALA A 246 -3.90 -61.10 73.20
CA ALA A 246 -4.34 -61.69 74.48
C ALA A 246 -3.98 -63.18 74.50
#